data_AF-A0A1F8LRB8-F1
#
_entry.id   AF-A0A1F8LRB8-F1
#
_cell.length_a   1.000
_cell.length_b   1.000
_cell.length_c   1.000
_cell.angle_alpha   90.00
_cell.angle_beta   90.00
_cell.angle_gamma   90.00
#
_symmetry.space_group_name_H-M   'P 1'
#
loop_
_entity.id
_entity.type
_entity.pdbx_description
1 polymer ?
#
loop_
_entity_poly.entity_id
_entity_poly.type
_entity_poly.pdbx_seq_one_letter_code
_entity_poly.pdbx_strand_id
1 'polypeptide(L)'
;MKEKELKSILDRSMSINNATNTYAGHIDLLIDLVNYGSNLIVRALDSSKKKIEDLIIIGVLLKQIVQMVDGVQILLSAGSTHPAFLQARAAFEGLLYMLFIMKQDSERRAKFYYVSCIRKQKYFALRLTPDTPERTRYEGIYKDFNEIIESLDDSVSTQASTDLDKFNKFLEKPGWKEINDAFENAGKKYPYWYEPLGIKSIALLASDVGESAAYDLYYTKGSEVMHVGSYRDHILLSSGTATLEPIRHLRDANMVLQFSCQTVISSYNKILTKYRFGELSQFKKKYNNDWRQLFLNVPSVKYTYAKKSS
;
A
#
# COMPACT_ATOMS: atom_id res chain seq x y z
N MET A 1 -28.75 2.90 -23.49
CA MET A 1 -28.71 4.26 -22.91
C MET A 1 -27.60 4.28 -21.85
N LYS A 2 -26.84 5.36 -21.68
CA LYS A 2 -25.83 5.42 -20.61
C LYS A 2 -26.52 5.77 -19.29
N GLU A 3 -26.24 5.01 -18.24
CA GLU A 3 -26.74 5.29 -16.89
C GLU A 3 -26.22 6.64 -16.39
N LYS A 4 -27.02 7.32 -15.58
CA LYS A 4 -26.68 8.60 -14.93
C LYS A 4 -26.51 8.39 -13.43
N GLU A 5 -25.70 9.24 -12.80
CA GLU A 5 -25.53 9.18 -11.34
C GLU A 5 -26.80 9.61 -10.60
N LEU A 6 -27.13 8.87 -9.54
CA LEU A 6 -28.17 9.27 -8.61
C LEU A 6 -27.56 10.22 -7.58
N LYS A 7 -27.81 11.53 -7.76
CA LYS A 7 -27.18 12.63 -7.00
C LYS A 7 -27.30 12.51 -5.48
N SER A 8 -28.35 11.86 -4.97
CA SER A 8 -28.53 11.64 -3.53
C SER A 8 -27.54 10.64 -2.93
N ILE A 9 -26.92 9.77 -3.73
CA ILE A 9 -25.94 8.77 -3.29
C ILE A 9 -24.55 9.08 -3.85
N LEU A 10 -24.48 9.63 -5.07
CA LEU A 10 -23.24 9.96 -5.74
C LEU A 10 -23.38 11.25 -6.54
N ASP A 11 -22.90 12.35 -5.96
CA ASP A 11 -22.68 13.61 -6.67
C ASP A 11 -21.17 13.86 -6.79
N ARG A 12 -20.61 13.51 -7.96
CA ARG A 12 -19.18 13.66 -8.21
C ARG A 12 -18.75 15.11 -8.21
N SER A 13 -19.51 16.00 -8.84
CA SER A 13 -19.19 17.43 -8.95
C SER A 13 -19.18 18.09 -7.57
N MET A 14 -20.20 17.82 -6.75
CA MET A 14 -20.25 18.34 -5.39
C MET A 14 -19.09 17.81 -4.54
N SER A 15 -18.75 16.52 -4.65
CA SER A 15 -17.66 15.91 -3.89
C SER A 15 -16.30 16.52 -4.23
N ILE A 16 -16.02 16.75 -5.52
CA ILE A 16 -14.81 17.41 -6.00
C ILE A 16 -14.76 18.85 -5.49
N ASN A 17 -15.85 19.60 -5.63
CA ASN A 17 -15.90 20.99 -5.16
C ASN A 17 -15.67 21.09 -3.65
N ASN A 18 -16.26 20.19 -2.86
CA ASN A 18 -16.04 20.14 -1.42
C ASN A 18 -14.58 19.84 -1.07
N ALA A 19 -13.95 18.90 -1.79
CA ALA A 19 -12.55 18.53 -1.59
C ALA A 19 -11.63 19.73 -1.87
N THR A 20 -11.81 20.37 -3.03
CA THR A 20 -11.05 21.56 -3.43
C THR A 20 -11.23 22.70 -2.42
N ASN A 21 -12.47 23.01 -2.03
CA ASN A 21 -12.73 24.14 -1.13
C ASN A 21 -12.21 23.90 0.29
N THR A 22 -12.12 22.65 0.73
CA THR A 22 -11.72 22.32 2.11
C THR A 22 -10.24 22.00 2.25
N TYR A 23 -9.66 21.33 1.26
CA TYR A 23 -8.35 20.68 1.36
C TYR A 23 -7.38 21.06 0.23
N ALA A 24 -7.64 22.11 -0.57
CA ALA A 24 -6.74 22.51 -1.67
C ALA A 24 -5.26 22.56 -1.24
N GLY A 25 -4.93 23.27 -0.16
CA GLY A 25 -3.55 23.35 0.33
C GLY A 25 -2.97 21.99 0.78
N HIS A 26 -3.78 21.10 1.34
CA HIS A 26 -3.34 19.75 1.73
C HIS A 26 -3.16 18.82 0.53
N ILE A 27 -3.98 18.98 -0.51
CA ILE A 27 -3.83 18.28 -1.78
C ILE A 27 -2.53 18.75 -2.46
N ASP A 28 -2.27 20.06 -2.49
CA ASP A 28 -1.02 20.62 -3.02
C ASP A 28 0.21 20.14 -2.24
N LEU A 29 0.10 20.02 -0.91
CA LEU A 29 1.14 19.40 -0.09
C LEU A 29 1.41 17.95 -0.51
N LEU A 30 0.37 17.13 -0.74
CA LEU A 30 0.57 15.75 -1.20
C LEU A 30 1.27 15.71 -2.57
N ILE A 31 0.90 16.62 -3.49
CA ILE A 31 1.57 16.75 -4.79
C ILE A 31 3.06 17.08 -4.61
N ASP A 32 3.39 18.06 -3.77
CA ASP A 32 4.79 18.43 -3.52
C ASP A 32 5.57 17.28 -2.83
N LEU A 33 4.93 16.55 -1.92
CA LEU A 33 5.54 15.36 -1.32
C LEU A 33 5.81 14.29 -2.38
N VAL A 34 4.84 13.96 -3.25
CA VAL A 34 5.02 12.99 -4.35
C VAL A 34 6.15 13.42 -5.29
N ASN A 35 6.19 14.69 -5.67
CA ASN A 35 7.24 15.26 -6.51
C ASN A 35 8.61 15.21 -5.82
N TYR A 36 8.68 15.51 -4.52
CA TYR A 36 9.92 15.38 -3.76
C TYR A 36 10.39 13.92 -3.74
N GLY A 37 9.48 12.99 -3.47
CA GLY A 37 9.75 11.56 -3.42
C GLY A 37 10.22 10.96 -4.74
N SER A 38 9.56 11.29 -5.85
CA SER A 38 9.94 10.82 -7.18
C SER A 38 11.37 11.24 -7.53
N ASN A 39 11.72 12.48 -7.21
CA ASN A 39 13.09 13.00 -7.37
C ASN A 39 14.06 12.35 -6.38
N LEU A 40 13.65 12.11 -5.13
CA LEU A 40 14.49 11.46 -4.11
C LEU A 40 14.85 10.04 -4.50
N ILE A 41 13.94 9.27 -5.12
CA ILE A 41 14.21 7.90 -5.57
C ILE A 41 15.42 7.86 -6.50
N VAL A 42 15.44 8.71 -7.53
CA VAL A 42 16.55 8.77 -8.50
C VAL A 42 17.84 9.16 -7.79
N ARG A 43 17.83 10.26 -7.03
CA ARG A 43 19.03 10.74 -6.32
C ARG A 43 19.57 9.74 -5.30
N ALA A 44 18.71 9.04 -4.57
CA ALA A 44 19.10 8.04 -3.58
C ALA A 44 19.69 6.81 -4.27
N LEU A 45 19.09 6.36 -5.37
CA LEU A 45 19.59 5.22 -6.13
C LEU A 45 20.96 5.51 -6.76
N ASP A 46 21.17 6.73 -7.26
CA ASP A 46 22.45 7.16 -7.84
C ASP A 46 23.58 7.15 -6.82
N SER A 47 23.29 7.50 -5.56
CA SER A 47 24.26 7.47 -4.45
C SER A 47 24.38 6.12 -3.75
N SER A 48 23.54 5.15 -4.10
CA SER A 48 23.57 3.82 -3.51
C SER A 48 24.66 2.95 -4.15
N LYS A 49 24.96 1.81 -3.52
CA LYS A 49 25.85 0.79 -4.09
C LYS A 49 25.11 -0.10 -5.10
N LYS A 50 23.80 0.12 -5.28
CA LYS A 50 22.91 -0.67 -6.14
C LYS A 50 22.93 -2.17 -5.81
N LYS A 51 23.16 -2.50 -4.54
CA LYS A 51 23.00 -3.86 -4.01
C LYS A 51 21.51 -4.22 -3.90
N ILE A 52 21.19 -5.49 -3.65
CA ILE A 52 19.79 -5.92 -3.55
C ILE A 52 19.06 -5.15 -2.43
N GLU A 53 19.70 -4.87 -1.30
CA GLU A 53 19.10 -4.03 -0.25
C GLU A 53 18.71 -2.63 -0.76
N ASP A 54 19.56 -2.00 -1.55
CA ASP A 54 19.32 -0.65 -2.09
C ASP A 54 18.19 -0.67 -3.11
N LEU A 55 18.18 -1.69 -3.99
CA LEU A 55 17.14 -1.88 -5.00
C LEU A 55 15.78 -2.13 -4.37
N ILE A 56 15.72 -2.94 -3.31
CA ILE A 56 14.47 -3.20 -2.59
C ILE A 56 14.03 -1.97 -1.80
N ILE A 57 14.92 -1.35 -1.02
CA ILE A 57 14.58 -0.19 -0.20
C ILE A 57 14.12 1.00 -1.07
N ILE A 58 14.90 1.36 -2.09
CA ILE A 58 14.69 2.57 -2.88
C ILE A 58 13.78 2.28 -4.07
N GLY A 59 14.16 1.29 -4.89
CA GLY A 59 13.50 0.99 -6.15
C GLY A 59 12.13 0.33 -6.00
N VAL A 60 11.89 -0.37 -4.89
CA VAL A 60 10.62 -1.04 -4.62
C VAL A 60 9.84 -0.33 -3.52
N LEU A 61 10.36 -0.28 -2.29
CA LEU A 61 9.58 0.15 -1.13
C LEU A 61 9.34 1.66 -1.12
N LEU A 62 10.39 2.50 -1.24
CA LEU A 62 10.21 3.95 -1.32
C LEU A 62 9.34 4.34 -2.53
N LYS A 63 9.59 3.73 -3.69
CA LYS A 63 8.76 3.93 -4.89
C LYS A 63 7.29 3.59 -4.65
N GLN A 64 7.01 2.43 -4.02
CA GLN A 64 5.65 2.03 -3.66
C GLN A 64 5.02 3.06 -2.71
N ILE A 65 5.72 3.51 -1.68
CA ILE A 65 5.22 4.53 -0.74
C ILE A 65 4.81 5.80 -1.50
N VAL A 66 5.67 6.31 -2.38
CA VAL A 66 5.36 7.49 -3.21
C VAL A 66 4.15 7.26 -4.10
N GLN A 67 4.07 6.09 -4.77
CA GLN A 67 2.94 5.73 -5.62
C GLN A 67 1.62 5.63 -4.85
N MET A 68 1.65 5.08 -3.63
CA MET A 68 0.46 4.99 -2.79
C MET A 68 0.01 6.39 -2.32
N VAL A 69 0.93 7.28 -1.99
CA VAL A 69 0.60 8.67 -1.62
C VAL A 69 0.06 9.46 -2.81
N ASP A 70 0.56 9.23 -4.02
CA ASP A 70 -0.05 9.75 -5.26
C ASP A 70 -1.49 9.25 -5.43
N GLY A 71 -1.72 7.95 -5.19
CA GLY A 71 -3.07 7.39 -5.15
C GLY A 71 -3.98 8.05 -4.11
N VAL A 72 -3.47 8.36 -2.91
CA VAL A 72 -4.21 9.12 -1.89
C VAL A 72 -4.57 10.51 -2.42
N GLN A 73 -3.64 11.21 -3.04
CA GLN A 73 -3.85 12.54 -3.61
C GLN A 73 -4.99 12.54 -4.64
N ILE A 74 -4.97 11.60 -5.58
CA ILE A 74 -6.00 11.47 -6.62
C ILE A 74 -7.37 11.19 -6.00
N LEU A 75 -7.43 10.26 -5.04
CA LEU A 75 -8.68 9.86 -4.40
C LEU A 75 -9.28 10.98 -3.55
N LEU A 76 -8.46 11.69 -2.77
CA LEU A 76 -8.93 12.82 -1.97
C LEU A 76 -9.38 13.99 -2.83
N SER A 77 -8.67 14.29 -3.93
CA SER A 77 -9.10 15.32 -4.89
C SER A 77 -10.46 15.01 -5.52
N ALA A 78 -10.79 13.72 -5.65
CA ALA A 78 -12.09 13.25 -6.12
C ALA A 78 -13.18 13.21 -5.03
N GLY A 79 -12.86 13.58 -3.78
CA GLY A 79 -13.73 13.45 -2.61
C GLY A 79 -13.94 12.00 -2.13
N SER A 80 -13.06 11.09 -2.52
CA SER A 80 -13.15 9.64 -2.25
C SER A 80 -12.29 9.23 -1.05
N THR A 81 -12.68 9.66 0.15
CA THR A 81 -11.86 9.43 1.36
C THR A 81 -11.78 7.97 1.78
N HIS A 82 -12.90 7.26 1.77
CA HIS A 82 -12.95 5.87 2.21
C HIS A 82 -12.00 4.97 1.38
N PRO A 83 -11.98 5.06 0.02
CA PRO A 83 -10.96 4.40 -0.76
C PRO A 83 -9.52 4.86 -0.51
N ALA A 84 -9.30 6.11 -0.09
CA ALA A 84 -7.95 6.64 0.15
C ALA A 84 -7.24 5.97 1.35
N PHE A 85 -8.00 5.46 2.33
CA PHE A 85 -7.42 4.68 3.44
C PHE A 85 -6.67 3.44 2.98
N LEU A 86 -7.12 2.77 1.91
CA LEU A 86 -6.43 1.61 1.32
C LEU A 86 -5.00 1.96 0.91
N GLN A 87 -4.86 3.10 0.21
CA GLN A 87 -3.59 3.57 -0.29
C GLN A 87 -2.69 4.03 0.86
N ALA A 88 -3.24 4.78 1.83
CA ALA A 88 -2.50 5.20 3.01
C ALA A 88 -1.97 4.01 3.85
N ARG A 89 -2.78 2.96 4.03
CA ARG A 89 -2.37 1.70 4.67
C ARG A 89 -1.22 1.04 3.93
N ALA A 90 -1.33 0.90 2.60
CA ALA A 90 -0.29 0.28 1.79
C ALA A 90 1.03 1.07 1.84
N ALA A 91 0.96 2.41 1.87
CA ALA A 91 2.14 3.25 2.08
C ALA A 91 2.80 2.96 3.43
N PHE A 92 2.01 2.82 4.50
CA PHE A 92 2.53 2.54 5.83
C PHE A 92 3.17 1.15 5.93
N GLU A 93 2.56 0.11 5.34
CA GLU A 93 3.21 -1.21 5.27
C GLU A 93 4.55 -1.15 4.54
N GLY A 94 4.63 -0.37 3.46
CA GLY A 94 5.87 -0.08 2.75
C GLY A 94 6.94 0.53 3.67
N LEU A 95 6.55 1.50 4.51
CA LEU A 95 7.43 2.09 5.53
C LEU A 95 7.91 1.03 6.53
N LEU A 96 7.00 0.21 7.07
CA LEU A 96 7.36 -0.85 8.04
C LEU A 96 8.37 -1.83 7.45
N TYR A 97 8.14 -2.28 6.22
CA TYR A 97 9.08 -3.16 5.49
C TYR A 97 10.43 -2.49 5.30
N MET A 98 10.43 -1.21 4.90
CA MET A 98 11.65 -0.44 4.68
C MET A 98 12.46 -0.31 5.97
N LEU A 99 11.82 0.07 7.08
CA LEU A 99 12.46 0.18 8.39
C LEU A 99 13.00 -1.16 8.87
N PHE A 100 12.24 -2.24 8.67
CA PHE A 100 12.68 -3.56 9.07
C PHE A 100 13.92 -4.00 8.31
N ILE A 101 13.98 -3.79 6.98
CA ILE A 101 15.20 -4.08 6.22
C ILE A 101 16.35 -3.18 6.69
N MET A 102 16.12 -1.89 6.95
CA MET A 102 17.17 -0.96 7.39
C MET A 102 17.71 -1.23 8.80
N LYS A 103 16.93 -1.85 9.69
CA LYS A 103 17.25 -1.98 11.12
C LYS A 103 18.55 -2.77 11.37
N GLN A 104 18.72 -3.91 10.70
CA GLN A 104 19.92 -4.76 10.79
C GLN A 104 19.92 -5.79 9.66
N ASP A 105 21.11 -6.33 9.34
CA ASP A 105 21.27 -7.40 8.34
C ASP A 105 20.51 -7.12 7.02
N SER A 106 20.66 -5.87 6.54
CA SER A 106 19.84 -5.30 5.47
C SER A 106 19.85 -6.16 4.20
N GLU A 107 21.02 -6.62 3.78
CA GLU A 107 21.17 -7.48 2.61
C GLU A 107 20.38 -8.77 2.75
N ARG A 108 20.49 -9.47 3.89
CA ARG A 108 19.75 -10.73 4.11
C ARG A 108 18.25 -10.47 4.14
N ARG A 109 17.78 -9.46 4.88
CA ARG A 109 16.34 -9.12 4.97
C ARG A 109 15.77 -8.73 3.61
N ALA A 110 16.51 -7.99 2.79
CA ALA A 110 16.11 -7.66 1.43
C ALA A 110 16.02 -8.90 0.53
N LYS A 111 16.93 -9.88 0.69
CA LYS A 111 16.83 -11.15 -0.02
C LYS A 111 15.60 -11.96 0.39
N PHE A 112 15.20 -11.98 1.67
CA PHE A 112 13.93 -12.60 2.09
C PHE A 112 12.73 -11.98 1.40
N TYR A 113 12.68 -10.64 1.32
CA TYR A 113 11.66 -9.94 0.54
C TYR A 113 11.69 -10.39 -0.93
N TYR A 114 12.85 -10.35 -1.57
CA TYR A 114 13.00 -10.71 -2.98
C TYR A 114 12.59 -12.16 -3.28
N VAL A 115 13.07 -13.12 -2.47
CA VAL A 115 12.71 -14.55 -2.60
C VAL A 115 11.21 -14.74 -2.44
N SER A 116 10.56 -14.02 -1.52
CA SER A 116 9.10 -14.10 -1.38
C SER A 116 8.36 -13.67 -2.65
N CYS A 117 8.85 -12.64 -3.36
CA CYS A 117 8.30 -12.19 -4.63
C CYS A 117 8.48 -13.25 -5.72
N ILE A 118 9.67 -13.84 -5.82
CA ILE A 118 9.96 -14.92 -6.79
C ILE A 118 9.09 -16.15 -6.49
N ARG A 119 8.91 -16.53 -5.22
CA ARG A 119 8.04 -17.64 -4.84
C ARG A 119 6.58 -17.41 -5.24
N LYS A 120 6.07 -16.19 -5.11
CA LYS A 120 4.71 -15.84 -5.58
C LYS A 120 4.58 -15.96 -7.10
N GLN A 121 5.59 -15.52 -7.86
CA GLN A 121 5.63 -15.66 -9.32
C GLN A 121 5.72 -17.12 -9.75
N LYS A 122 6.60 -17.90 -9.11
CA LYS A 122 6.70 -19.36 -9.29
C LYS A 122 5.36 -20.04 -9.05
N TYR A 123 4.67 -19.68 -7.96
CA TYR A 123 3.37 -20.26 -7.64
C TYR A 123 2.28 -19.89 -8.67
N PHE A 124 2.30 -18.68 -9.21
CA PHE A 124 1.42 -18.30 -10.31
C PHE A 124 1.74 -19.09 -11.60
N ALA A 125 3.03 -19.24 -11.94
CA ALA A 125 3.46 -20.05 -13.08
C ALA A 125 3.00 -21.52 -12.97
N LEU A 126 3.05 -22.11 -11.76
CA LEU A 126 2.51 -23.45 -11.53
C LEU A 126 1.03 -23.56 -11.91
N ARG A 127 0.19 -22.57 -11.61
CA ARG A 127 -1.24 -22.58 -11.99
C ARG A 127 -1.49 -22.58 -13.50
N LEU A 128 -0.50 -22.17 -14.28
CA LEU A 128 -0.54 -22.10 -15.74
C LEU A 128 0.24 -23.24 -16.41
N THR A 129 1.01 -24.01 -15.63
CA THR A 129 1.80 -25.13 -16.14
C THR A 129 0.96 -26.41 -16.15
N PRO A 130 0.87 -27.13 -17.28
CA PRO A 130 0.16 -28.41 -17.37
C PRO A 130 0.64 -29.43 -16.32
N ASP A 131 -0.25 -30.35 -15.94
CA ASP A 131 0.04 -31.49 -15.07
C ASP A 131 0.58 -31.16 -13.66
N THR A 132 0.45 -29.91 -13.21
CA THR A 132 0.77 -29.55 -11.82
C THR A 132 -0.47 -29.66 -10.91
N PRO A 133 -0.29 -30.00 -9.62
CA PRO A 133 -1.40 -29.98 -8.66
C PRO A 133 -2.08 -28.60 -8.55
N GLU A 134 -1.30 -27.53 -8.69
CA GLU A 134 -1.78 -26.15 -8.74
C GLU A 134 -2.71 -25.89 -9.91
N ARG A 135 -2.37 -26.39 -11.11
CA ARG A 135 -3.19 -26.28 -12.31
C ARG A 135 -4.52 -26.99 -12.13
N THR A 136 -4.51 -28.24 -11.67
CA THR A 136 -5.74 -29.00 -11.41
C THR A 136 -6.64 -28.28 -10.42
N ARG A 137 -6.08 -27.75 -9.32
CA ARG A 137 -6.85 -26.96 -8.36
C ARG A 137 -7.40 -25.67 -8.97
N TYR A 138 -6.59 -24.99 -9.79
CA TYR A 138 -6.99 -23.75 -10.45
C TYR A 138 -8.15 -23.99 -11.41
N GLU A 139 -8.07 -25.00 -12.26
CA GLU A 139 -9.16 -25.41 -13.17
C GLU A 139 -10.43 -25.84 -12.42
N GLY A 140 -10.27 -26.51 -11.27
CA GLY A 140 -11.40 -26.87 -10.41
C GLY A 140 -12.20 -25.66 -9.93
N ILE A 141 -11.54 -24.56 -9.58
CA ILE A 141 -12.21 -23.31 -9.15
C ILE A 141 -13.11 -22.75 -10.25
N TYR A 142 -12.65 -22.77 -11.51
CA TYR A 142 -13.42 -22.18 -12.61
C TYR A 142 -14.63 -23.01 -13.03
N LYS A 143 -14.60 -24.33 -12.83
CA LYS A 143 -15.78 -25.17 -13.06
C LYS A 143 -16.96 -24.71 -12.21
N ASP A 144 -16.70 -24.13 -11.02
CA ASP A 144 -17.73 -23.61 -10.13
C ASP A 144 -18.30 -22.24 -10.58
N PHE A 145 -17.63 -21.52 -11.49
CA PHE A 145 -18.05 -20.19 -11.93
C PHE A 145 -18.96 -20.18 -13.18
N ASN A 146 -19.27 -21.35 -13.79
CA ASN A 146 -20.05 -21.45 -15.04
C ASN A 146 -19.55 -20.56 -16.20
N GLU A 147 -18.34 -20.00 -16.09
CA GLU A 147 -17.72 -19.20 -17.12
C GLU A 147 -16.89 -20.11 -18.02
N ILE A 148 -17.05 -19.91 -19.33
CA ILE A 148 -16.24 -20.56 -20.36
C ILE A 148 -14.80 -20.10 -20.14
N ILE A 149 -13.97 -20.94 -19.53
CA ILE A 149 -12.53 -20.80 -19.68
C ILE A 149 -12.27 -21.12 -21.15
N GLU A 150 -11.97 -20.10 -21.96
CA GLU A 150 -11.21 -20.34 -23.17
C GLU A 150 -9.96 -21.12 -22.75
N SER A 151 -9.75 -22.30 -23.33
CA SER A 151 -8.55 -23.11 -23.08
C SER A 151 -7.33 -22.18 -23.11
N LEU A 152 -6.51 -22.22 -22.06
CA LEU A 152 -5.29 -21.43 -22.05
C LEU A 152 -4.52 -21.70 -23.33
N ASP A 153 -4.17 -20.62 -24.03
CA ASP A 153 -3.30 -20.68 -25.20
C ASP A 153 -2.00 -21.45 -24.82
N ASP A 154 -1.61 -22.39 -25.69
CA ASP A 154 -0.39 -23.18 -25.54
C ASP A 154 0.86 -22.29 -25.37
N SER A 155 0.82 -21.07 -25.93
CA SER A 155 1.89 -20.07 -25.74
C SER A 155 2.05 -19.65 -24.28
N VAL A 156 0.95 -19.51 -23.54
CA VAL A 156 0.93 -19.13 -22.11
C VAL A 156 1.49 -20.25 -21.26
N SER A 157 1.08 -21.49 -21.54
CA SER A 157 1.58 -22.70 -20.85
C SER A 157 3.08 -22.89 -21.07
N THR A 158 3.56 -22.68 -22.30
CA THR A 158 4.99 -22.78 -22.65
C THR A 158 5.83 -21.73 -21.92
N GLN A 159 5.34 -20.48 -21.87
CA GLN A 159 6.01 -19.41 -21.15
C GLN A 159 6.04 -19.69 -19.64
N ALA A 160 4.94 -20.20 -19.07
CA ALA A 160 4.86 -20.55 -17.66
C ALA A 160 5.89 -21.63 -17.26
N SER A 161 6.02 -22.69 -18.07
CA SER A 161 7.04 -23.74 -17.87
C SER A 161 8.46 -23.16 -17.92
N THR A 162 8.72 -22.28 -18.89
CA THR A 162 10.01 -21.61 -19.03
C THR A 162 10.34 -20.76 -17.79
N ASP A 163 9.38 -20.02 -17.27
CA ASP A 163 9.58 -19.19 -16.09
C ASP A 163 9.70 -20.03 -14.82
N LEU A 164 8.98 -21.14 -14.70
CA LEU A 164 9.12 -22.10 -13.62
C LEU A 164 10.55 -22.65 -13.53
N ASP A 165 11.13 -23.05 -14.67
CA ASP A 165 12.53 -23.51 -14.75
C ASP A 165 13.52 -22.42 -14.35
N LYS A 166 13.32 -21.18 -14.82
CA LYS A 166 14.15 -20.03 -14.44
C LYS A 166 14.10 -19.78 -12.93
N PHE A 167 12.90 -19.78 -12.34
CA PHE A 167 12.73 -19.56 -10.91
C PHE A 167 13.34 -20.69 -10.07
N ASN A 168 13.16 -21.95 -10.47
CA ASN A 168 13.77 -23.10 -9.80
C ASN A 168 15.30 -22.99 -9.83
N LYS A 169 15.89 -22.77 -11.02
CA LYS A 169 17.34 -22.59 -11.16
C LYS A 169 17.87 -21.41 -10.35
N PHE A 170 17.10 -20.31 -10.25
CA PHE A 170 17.48 -19.17 -9.44
C PHE A 170 17.47 -19.48 -7.94
N LEU A 171 16.41 -20.11 -7.45
CA LEU A 171 16.23 -20.41 -6.03
C LEU A 171 17.24 -21.46 -5.50
N GLU A 172 17.78 -22.31 -6.36
CA GLU A 172 18.84 -23.27 -6.00
C GLU A 172 20.26 -22.66 -5.92
N LYS A 173 20.45 -21.41 -6.34
CA LYS A 173 21.79 -20.79 -6.30
C LYS A 173 22.27 -20.60 -4.85
N PRO A 174 23.60 -20.71 -4.59
CA PRO A 174 24.18 -20.42 -3.28
C PRO A 174 23.77 -19.03 -2.76
N GLY A 175 23.42 -18.95 -1.48
CA GLY A 175 22.94 -17.72 -0.83
C GLY A 175 21.46 -17.38 -1.09
N TRP A 176 20.80 -18.00 -2.08
CA TRP A 176 19.36 -17.92 -2.28
C TRP A 176 18.65 -19.17 -1.77
N LYS A 177 19.30 -20.34 -1.93
CA LYS A 177 18.79 -21.63 -1.45
C LYS A 177 18.51 -21.63 0.04
N GLU A 178 19.43 -21.14 0.87
CA GLU A 178 19.24 -21.05 2.34
C GLU A 178 17.96 -20.26 2.70
N ILE A 179 17.73 -19.15 2.01
CA ILE A 179 16.55 -18.29 2.24
C ILE A 179 15.29 -19.00 1.75
N ASN A 180 15.35 -19.66 0.60
CA ASN A 180 14.25 -20.45 0.07
C ASN A 180 13.88 -21.61 1.00
N ASP A 181 14.87 -22.33 1.53
CA ASP A 181 14.69 -23.43 2.49
C ASP A 181 14.04 -22.92 3.79
N ALA A 182 14.39 -21.71 4.25
CA ALA A 182 13.75 -21.09 5.41
C ALA A 182 12.25 -20.84 5.20
N PHE A 183 11.81 -20.56 3.97
CA PHE A 183 10.39 -20.48 3.64
C PHE A 183 9.70 -21.83 3.67
N GLU A 184 10.34 -22.91 3.19
CA GLU A 184 9.78 -24.26 3.26
C GLU A 184 9.64 -24.73 4.73
N ASN A 185 10.63 -24.41 5.56
CA ASN A 185 10.65 -24.76 6.98
C ASN A 185 9.64 -23.98 7.83
N ALA A 186 9.09 -22.87 7.33
CA ALA A 186 8.10 -22.07 8.05
C ALA A 186 6.74 -22.80 8.22
N GLY A 187 6.53 -23.93 7.53
CA GLY A 187 5.38 -24.81 7.70
C GLY A 187 4.04 -24.23 7.22
N LYS A 188 4.02 -23.00 6.70
CA LYS A 188 2.86 -22.38 6.05
C LYS A 188 3.05 -22.40 4.53
N LYS A 189 1.96 -22.56 3.79
CA LYS A 189 2.01 -22.51 2.31
C LYS A 189 2.42 -21.11 1.79
N TYR A 190 1.95 -20.04 2.45
CA TYR A 190 2.26 -18.65 2.10
C TYR A 190 2.53 -17.81 3.35
N PRO A 191 3.67 -18.00 4.02
CA PRO A 191 4.06 -17.11 5.11
C PRO A 191 4.31 -15.70 4.56
N TYR A 192 4.06 -14.67 5.37
CA TYR A 192 4.56 -13.33 5.03
C TYR A 192 6.09 -13.35 4.94
N TRP A 193 6.67 -12.47 4.13
CA TRP A 193 8.10 -12.53 3.80
C TRP A 193 9.03 -12.36 5.02
N TYR A 194 8.53 -11.68 6.06
CA TYR A 194 9.22 -11.45 7.33
C TYR A 194 8.97 -12.57 8.36
N GLU A 195 8.06 -13.52 8.11
CA GLU A 195 7.76 -14.61 9.05
C GLU A 195 8.92 -15.58 9.28
N PRO A 196 9.66 -16.03 8.25
CA PRO A 196 10.87 -16.84 8.46
C PRO A 196 11.95 -16.15 9.29
N LEU A 197 11.85 -14.82 9.45
CA LEU A 197 12.74 -14.00 10.27
C LEU A 197 12.20 -13.82 11.71
N GLY A 198 11.14 -14.54 12.09
CA GLY A 198 10.60 -14.59 13.45
C GLY A 198 9.44 -13.63 13.74
N ILE A 199 9.06 -12.76 12.79
CA ILE A 199 7.97 -11.79 12.99
C ILE A 199 6.65 -12.38 12.50
N LYS A 200 5.67 -12.57 13.39
CA LYS A 200 4.44 -13.33 13.06
C LYS A 200 3.28 -12.49 12.49
N SER A 201 3.36 -11.17 12.57
CA SER A 201 2.28 -10.29 12.11
C SER A 201 2.81 -8.89 11.81
N ILE A 202 2.01 -8.11 11.07
CA ILE A 202 2.31 -6.70 10.79
C ILE A 202 2.33 -5.84 12.05
N ALA A 203 1.52 -6.17 13.06
CA ALA A 203 1.51 -5.50 14.37
C ALA A 203 2.84 -5.72 15.13
N LEU A 204 3.32 -6.97 15.14
CA LEU A 204 4.63 -7.29 15.71
C LEU A 204 5.78 -6.66 14.91
N LEU A 205 5.62 -6.53 13.60
CA LEU A 205 6.58 -5.81 12.77
C LEU A 205 6.63 -4.32 13.14
N ALA A 206 5.47 -3.68 13.29
CA ALA A 206 5.37 -2.29 13.71
C ALA A 206 6.03 -2.06 15.08
N SER A 207 5.78 -2.98 16.03
CA SER A 207 6.45 -2.97 17.33
C SER A 207 7.97 -3.11 17.20
N ASP A 208 8.45 -4.06 16.39
CA ASP A 208 9.89 -4.27 16.17
C ASP A 208 10.59 -3.02 15.62
N VAL A 209 9.92 -2.25 14.75
CA VAL A 209 10.51 -1.05 14.14
C VAL A 209 10.17 0.26 14.86
N GLY A 210 9.45 0.20 15.99
CA GLY A 210 9.12 1.37 16.82
C GLY A 210 7.94 2.21 16.32
N GLU A 211 7.03 1.63 15.53
CA GLU A 211 5.89 2.30 14.88
C GLU A 211 4.53 1.82 15.43
N SER A 212 4.49 1.22 16.64
CA SER A 212 3.24 0.75 17.26
C SER A 212 2.17 1.83 17.41
N ALA A 213 2.56 3.05 17.81
CA ALA A 213 1.59 4.13 17.97
C ALA A 213 0.90 4.49 16.64
N ALA A 214 1.66 4.56 15.54
CA ALA A 214 1.09 4.80 14.22
C ALA A 214 0.23 3.63 13.73
N TYR A 215 0.63 2.40 14.05
CA TYR A 215 -0.15 1.20 13.79
C TYR A 215 -1.52 1.28 14.49
N ASP A 216 -1.55 1.50 15.80
CA ASP A 216 -2.80 1.50 16.57
C ASP A 216 -3.73 2.65 16.14
N LEU A 217 -3.18 3.85 15.93
CA LEU A 217 -3.96 5.05 15.59
C LEU A 217 -4.54 5.02 14.17
N TYR A 218 -3.76 4.57 13.18
CA TYR A 218 -4.12 4.77 11.78
C TYR A 218 -4.33 3.46 11.01
N TYR A 219 -3.51 2.44 11.28
CA TYR A 219 -3.61 1.17 10.55
C TYR A 219 -4.91 0.44 10.89
N THR A 220 -5.31 0.41 12.16
CA THR A 220 -6.54 -0.26 12.62
C THR A 220 -7.78 0.30 11.92
N LYS A 221 -7.94 1.63 11.86
CA LYS A 221 -9.05 2.28 11.15
C LYS A 221 -9.03 1.96 9.65
N GLY A 222 -7.86 2.01 9.01
CA GLY A 222 -7.73 1.62 7.60
C GLY A 222 -8.09 0.15 7.36
N SER A 223 -7.74 -0.74 8.30
CA SER A 223 -8.08 -2.17 8.23
C SER A 223 -9.60 -2.41 8.39
N GLU A 224 -10.27 -1.70 9.30
CA GLU A 224 -11.72 -1.75 9.43
C GLU A 224 -12.42 -1.33 8.14
N VAL A 225 -11.97 -0.23 7.52
CA VAL A 225 -12.45 0.25 6.22
C VAL A 225 -12.29 -0.82 5.15
N MET A 226 -11.10 -1.44 5.06
CA MET A 226 -10.80 -2.48 4.07
C MET A 226 -11.68 -3.73 4.17
N HIS A 227 -12.05 -4.11 5.39
CA HIS A 227 -12.81 -5.32 5.64
C HIS A 227 -14.31 -5.06 5.79
N VAL A 228 -14.77 -3.83 5.50
CA VAL A 228 -16.17 -3.42 5.69
C VAL A 228 -16.62 -3.75 7.12
N GLY A 229 -15.71 -3.53 8.08
CA GLY A 229 -15.86 -3.97 9.47
C GLY A 229 -16.88 -3.16 10.26
N SER A 230 -17.40 -2.07 9.69
CA SER A 230 -18.37 -1.19 10.34
C SER A 230 -19.41 -0.68 9.36
N TYR A 231 -20.68 -0.74 9.75
CA TYR A 231 -21.78 -0.12 8.99
C TYR A 231 -21.74 1.42 9.04
N ARG A 232 -21.01 2.00 10.00
CA ARG A 232 -21.04 3.45 10.30
C ARG A 232 -20.48 4.33 9.17
N ASP A 233 -19.70 3.73 8.27
CA ASP A 233 -19.16 4.39 7.09
C ASP A 233 -20.13 4.27 5.88
N HIS A 234 -21.27 3.60 6.04
CA HIS A 234 -22.24 3.32 4.96
C HIS A 234 -23.65 3.81 5.26
N ILE A 235 -24.10 3.73 6.52
CA ILE A 235 -25.45 4.12 6.93
C ILE A 235 -25.44 4.97 8.19
N LEU A 236 -26.39 5.91 8.25
CA LEU A 236 -26.69 6.69 9.43
C LEU A 236 -28.09 6.37 9.93
N LEU A 237 -28.16 6.03 11.22
CA LEU A 237 -29.41 5.79 11.93
C LEU A 237 -29.70 6.98 12.84
N SER A 238 -30.81 7.68 12.61
CA SER A 238 -31.23 8.82 13.43
C SER A 238 -32.75 8.90 13.54
N SER A 239 -33.27 9.04 14.76
CA SER A 239 -34.71 9.24 15.05
C SER A 239 -35.65 8.29 14.29
N GLY A 240 -35.33 7.00 14.23
CA GLY A 240 -36.16 5.98 13.56
C GLY A 240 -36.02 5.95 12.03
N THR A 241 -35.13 6.77 11.45
CA THR A 241 -34.85 6.80 10.01
C THR A 241 -33.44 6.30 9.72
N ALA A 242 -33.29 5.56 8.61
CA ALA A 242 -32.00 5.15 8.07
C ALA A 242 -31.71 5.96 6.79
N THR A 243 -30.52 6.54 6.71
CA THR A 243 -30.04 7.25 5.52
C THR A 243 -28.73 6.65 5.06
N LEU A 244 -28.55 6.55 3.73
CA LEU A 244 -27.31 6.10 3.15
C LEU A 244 -26.30 7.25 3.18
N GLU A 245 -25.07 6.95 3.57
CA GLU A 245 -23.95 7.86 3.35
C GLU A 245 -23.68 7.99 1.85
N PRO A 246 -23.36 9.19 1.36
CA PRO A 246 -22.88 9.35 0.00
C PRO A 246 -21.64 8.49 -0.25
N ILE A 247 -21.53 7.87 -1.43
CA ILE A 247 -20.34 7.05 -1.81
C ILE A 247 -19.05 7.87 -1.73
N ARG A 248 -19.14 9.18 -1.97
CA ARG A 248 -18.03 10.13 -1.85
C ARG A 248 -18.32 11.13 -0.75
N HIS A 249 -17.47 11.11 0.27
CA HIS A 249 -17.53 12.02 1.40
C HIS A 249 -16.12 12.31 1.92
N LEU A 250 -16.00 13.39 2.68
CA LEU A 250 -14.76 13.90 3.27
C LEU A 250 -14.62 13.58 4.76
N ARG A 251 -15.53 12.77 5.33
CA ARG A 251 -15.38 12.24 6.68
C ARG A 251 -14.05 11.52 6.80
N ASP A 252 -13.31 11.84 7.85
CA ASP A 252 -11.98 11.32 8.18
C ASP A 252 -10.86 11.64 7.16
N ALA A 253 -11.08 12.56 6.21
CA ALA A 253 -10.05 12.96 5.25
C ALA A 253 -8.82 13.55 5.96
N ASN A 254 -9.03 14.20 7.10
CA ASN A 254 -7.95 14.67 7.97
C ASN A 254 -7.03 13.54 8.46
N MET A 255 -7.59 12.39 8.83
CA MET A 255 -6.81 11.25 9.29
C MET A 255 -5.97 10.67 8.15
N VAL A 256 -6.57 10.51 6.96
CA VAL A 256 -5.85 10.03 5.77
C VAL A 256 -4.69 10.97 5.44
N LEU A 257 -4.95 12.27 5.39
CA LEU A 257 -3.93 13.29 5.10
C LEU A 257 -2.77 13.25 6.10
N GLN A 258 -3.07 13.28 7.40
CA GLN A 258 -2.06 13.21 8.45
C GLN A 258 -1.24 11.94 8.36
N PHE A 259 -1.91 10.79 8.19
CA PHE A 259 -1.25 9.49 8.14
C PHE A 259 -0.33 9.35 6.92
N SER A 260 -0.80 9.77 5.74
CA SER A 260 0.01 9.77 4.52
C SER A 260 1.20 10.71 4.60
N CYS A 261 1.01 11.94 5.10
CA CYS A 261 2.09 12.91 5.29
C CYS A 261 3.13 12.39 6.28
N GLN A 262 2.72 11.86 7.43
CA GLN A 262 3.65 11.31 8.42
C GLN A 262 4.43 10.13 7.86
N THR A 263 3.75 9.18 7.20
CA THR A 263 4.38 8.00 6.60
C THR A 263 5.46 8.41 5.59
N VAL A 264 5.14 9.36 4.71
CA VAL A 264 6.04 9.72 3.62
C VAL A 264 7.21 10.59 4.11
N ILE A 265 6.97 11.54 5.02
CA ILE A 265 8.03 12.37 5.62
C ILE A 265 9.00 11.50 6.43
N SER A 266 8.49 10.55 7.23
CA SER A 266 9.32 9.58 7.95
C SER A 266 10.16 8.74 6.98
N SER A 267 9.56 8.31 5.87
CA SER A 267 10.26 7.55 4.84
C SER A 267 11.42 8.34 4.24
N TYR A 268 11.18 9.60 3.86
CA TYR A 268 12.20 10.48 3.29
C TYR A 268 13.33 10.73 4.27
N ASN A 269 13.02 11.02 5.54
CA ASN A 269 14.04 11.22 6.56
C ASN A 269 14.96 10.00 6.71
N LYS A 270 14.41 8.78 6.67
CA LYS A 270 15.20 7.54 6.78
C LYS A 270 16.08 7.30 5.54
N ILE A 271 15.54 7.55 4.35
CA ILE A 271 16.29 7.44 3.09
C ILE A 271 17.42 8.45 3.04
N LEU A 272 17.15 9.71 3.38
CA LEU A 272 18.17 10.75 3.44
C LEU A 272 19.24 10.42 4.47
N THR A 273 18.86 9.94 5.65
CA THR A 273 19.82 9.55 6.69
C THR A 273 20.77 8.46 6.21
N LYS A 274 20.25 7.44 5.50
CA LYS A 274 21.06 6.31 5.04
C LYS A 274 21.88 6.61 3.79
N TYR A 275 21.30 7.31 2.81
CA TYR A 275 21.87 7.41 1.46
C TYR A 275 22.38 8.80 1.10
N ARG A 276 21.89 9.85 1.74
CA ARG A 276 22.15 11.25 1.35
C ARG A 276 22.21 12.17 2.58
N PHE A 277 23.01 11.81 3.58
CA PHE A 277 23.04 12.48 4.88
C PHE A 277 23.24 14.01 4.77
N GLY A 278 24.04 14.46 3.79
CA GLY A 278 24.28 15.89 3.52
C GLY A 278 23.03 16.70 3.14
N GLU A 279 21.94 16.07 2.68
CA GLU A 279 20.68 16.74 2.34
C GLU A 279 19.75 16.94 3.54
N LEU A 280 20.01 16.33 4.70
CA LEU A 280 19.12 16.38 5.86
C LEU A 280 18.85 17.80 6.35
N SER A 281 19.85 18.70 6.32
CA SER A 281 19.65 20.09 6.73
C SER A 281 18.68 20.83 5.79
N GLN A 282 18.78 20.60 4.48
CA GLN A 282 17.88 21.22 3.51
C GLN A 282 16.48 20.63 3.61
N PHE A 283 16.37 19.31 3.80
CA PHE A 283 15.09 18.64 4.05
C PHE A 283 14.38 19.19 5.29
N LYS A 284 15.09 19.39 6.40
CA LYS A 284 14.53 20.02 7.61
C LYS A 284 14.02 21.43 7.35
N LYS A 285 14.75 22.23 6.56
CA LYS A 285 14.30 23.58 6.16
C LYS A 285 13.03 23.50 5.32
N LYS A 286 12.99 22.63 4.30
CA LYS A 286 11.80 22.41 3.47
C LYS A 286 10.59 21.99 4.31
N TYR A 287 10.76 21.01 5.20
CA TYR A 287 9.70 20.60 6.11
C TYR A 287 9.19 21.76 6.94
N ASN A 288 10.08 22.50 7.61
CA ASN A 288 9.69 23.60 8.50
C ASN A 288 9.01 24.76 7.78
N ASN A 289 9.50 25.12 6.59
CA ASN A 289 9.04 26.30 5.86
C ASN A 289 7.80 26.01 5.02
N ASP A 290 7.74 24.84 4.38
CA ASP A 290 6.76 24.57 3.32
C ASP A 290 5.64 23.63 3.79
N TRP A 291 5.98 22.62 4.62
CA TRP A 291 5.07 21.50 4.88
C TRP A 291 4.45 21.51 6.26
N ARG A 292 5.22 21.91 7.28
CA ARG A 292 4.88 21.72 8.69
C ARG A 292 3.55 22.37 9.05
N GLN A 293 3.29 23.58 8.56
CA GLN A 293 2.07 24.29 8.90
C GLN A 293 0.83 23.58 8.36
N LEU A 294 0.85 23.13 7.10
CA LEU A 294 -0.27 22.39 6.52
C LEU A 294 -0.44 21.02 7.18
N PHE A 295 0.67 20.33 7.47
CA PHE A 295 0.67 19.05 8.17
C PHE A 295 0.04 19.11 9.57
N LEU A 296 0.34 20.16 10.34
CA LEU A 296 -0.17 20.31 11.70
C LEU A 296 -1.62 20.82 11.75
N ASN A 297 -2.09 21.48 10.71
CA ASN A 297 -3.41 22.14 10.68
C ASN A 297 -4.32 21.53 9.62
N VAL A 298 -4.69 20.26 9.80
CA VAL A 298 -5.61 19.57 8.89
C VAL A 298 -7.05 19.72 9.38
N PRO A 299 -7.95 20.37 8.61
CA PRO A 299 -9.32 20.61 9.06
C PRO A 299 -10.11 19.29 9.11
N SER A 300 -11.01 19.13 10.09
CA SER A 300 -11.93 17.99 10.15
C SER A 300 -13.30 18.37 9.57
N VAL A 301 -13.86 17.54 8.68
CA VAL A 301 -15.22 17.74 8.15
C VAL A 301 -16.23 16.92 8.95
N LYS A 302 -17.26 17.60 9.45
CA LYS A 302 -18.44 16.95 10.05
C LYS A 302 -19.62 17.11 9.11
N TYR A 303 -20.31 16.01 8.83
CA TYR A 303 -21.54 16.03 8.05
C TYR A 303 -22.73 16.21 8.99
N THR A 304 -23.52 17.26 8.78
CA THR A 304 -24.80 17.47 9.46
C THR A 304 -25.92 17.17 8.46
N TYR A 305 -26.67 16.11 8.70
CA TYR A 305 -27.82 15.77 7.88
C TYR A 305 -29.06 16.45 8.46
N ALA A 306 -29.71 17.30 7.67
CA ALA A 306 -30.92 17.99 8.10
C ALA A 306 -32.01 16.96 8.44
N LYS A 307 -32.67 17.11 9.59
CA LYS A 307 -33.92 16.40 9.86
C LYS A 307 -34.90 16.83 8.78
N LYS A 308 -35.40 15.89 7.98
CA LYS A 308 -36.62 16.16 7.20
C LYS A 308 -37.71 16.48 8.21
N SER A 309 -38.18 17.72 8.22
CA SER A 309 -39.42 18.10 8.89
C SER A 309 -40.53 17.22 8.32
N SER A 310 -41.10 16.39 9.18
CA SER A 310 -42.27 15.55 8.92
C SER A 310 -43.47 16.37 8.48
#